data_AF-A0A084A5T0-F1
#
_entry.id   AF-A0A084A5T0-F1
#
_cell.length_a   1.000
_cell.length_b   1.000
_cell.length_c   1.000
_cell.angle_alpha   90.00
_cell.angle_beta   90.00
_cell.angle_gamma   90.00
#
_symmetry.space_group_name_H-M   'P 1'
#
loop_
_entity.id
_entity.type
_entity.pdbx_description
1 polymer ?
#
loop_
_entity_poly.entity_id
_entity_poly.type
_entity_poly.pdbx_seq_one_letter_code
_entity_poly.pdbx_strand_id
1 'polypeptide(L)'
;MTSLFIALLVAVILIRHNYKKNKPRLAALIAEDKEKERLKGQLRDTRRREWALALADILALRNGIEKQDLSLKFNLDHSKRLRLEQQVKRELGLSEHLTGDALQQAVENILRHWPRGIGNSPSNFYQQLAFQGQVRNALAFDCMRTAFLTRCVAGLGWCDNNLAWLVLFLNAQRAQDCFTSWQDYATAYVDARQVWLTLHNTPPAIAGRDLHEATQYLQDLTGNWRKMPWNEFKIFEPN
;
A
#
# COMPACT_ATOMS: atom_id res chain seq x y z
N MET A 1 -8.04 -50.11 53.17
CA MET A 1 -7.10 -49.53 52.18
C MET A 1 -7.35 -49.97 50.74
N THR A 2 -7.80 -51.20 50.47
CA THR A 2 -8.02 -51.75 49.11
C THR A 2 -9.16 -51.10 48.32
N SER A 3 -10.24 -50.68 48.98
CA SER A 3 -11.42 -50.09 48.31
C SER A 3 -11.16 -48.70 47.69
N LEU A 4 -10.30 -47.89 48.32
CA LEU A 4 -9.94 -46.55 47.82
C LEU A 4 -9.09 -46.62 46.55
N PHE A 5 -8.17 -47.60 46.48
CA PHE A 5 -7.31 -47.82 45.31
C PHE A 5 -8.10 -48.28 44.09
N ILE A 6 -9.09 -49.15 44.27
CA ILE A 6 -9.96 -49.62 43.18
C ILE A 6 -10.81 -48.46 42.64
N ALA A 7 -11.38 -47.63 43.52
CA ALA A 7 -12.14 -46.45 43.11
C ALA A 7 -11.28 -45.46 42.31
N LEU A 8 -10.03 -45.23 42.73
CA LEU A 8 -9.09 -44.35 42.03
C LEU A 8 -8.71 -44.90 40.65
N LEU A 9 -8.50 -46.21 40.54
CA LEU A 9 -8.17 -46.88 39.28
C LEU A 9 -9.32 -46.78 38.27
N VAL A 10 -10.56 -47.01 38.74
CA VAL A 10 -11.77 -46.86 37.91
C VAL A 10 -11.96 -45.40 37.47
N ALA A 11 -11.75 -44.43 38.35
CA ALA A 11 -11.81 -43.01 38.00
C ALA A 11 -10.78 -42.64 36.92
N VAL A 12 -9.54 -43.11 37.04
CA VAL A 12 -8.49 -42.88 36.03
C VAL A 12 -8.86 -43.50 34.68
N ILE A 13 -9.42 -44.71 34.67
CA ILE A 13 -9.87 -45.39 33.43
C ILE A 13 -10.99 -44.59 32.77
N LEU A 14 -11.98 -44.13 33.54
CA LEU A 14 -13.09 -43.32 33.02
C LEU A 14 -12.62 -41.98 32.46
N ILE A 15 -11.72 -41.28 33.17
CA ILE A 15 -11.12 -40.02 32.70
C ILE A 15 -10.36 -40.25 31.39
N ARG A 16 -9.56 -41.32 31.31
CA ARG A 16 -8.75 -41.63 30.13
C ARG A 16 -9.62 -42.03 28.93
N HIS A 17 -10.71 -42.76 29.17
CA HIS A 17 -11.71 -43.10 28.16
C HIS A 17 -12.43 -41.85 27.65
N ASN A 18 -12.91 -40.98 28.54
CA ASN A 18 -13.55 -39.71 28.18
C ASN A 18 -12.60 -38.77 27.44
N TYR A 19 -11.33 -38.70 27.85
CA TYR A 19 -10.31 -37.94 27.14
C TYR A 19 -10.07 -38.48 25.72
N LYS A 20 -9.90 -39.81 25.56
CA LYS A 20 -9.75 -40.42 24.22
C LYS A 20 -10.98 -40.18 23.34
N LYS A 21 -12.18 -40.29 23.89
CA LYS A 21 -13.46 -40.04 23.19
C LYS A 21 -13.60 -38.58 22.76
N ASN A 22 -13.18 -37.63 23.60
CA ASN A 22 -13.30 -36.20 23.34
C ASN A 22 -12.11 -35.59 22.57
N LYS A 23 -10.95 -36.27 22.54
CA LYS A 23 -9.75 -35.84 21.80
C LYS A 23 -10.02 -35.45 20.33
N PRO A 24 -10.76 -36.22 19.52
CA PRO A 24 -11.07 -35.82 18.15
C PRO A 24 -11.96 -34.56 18.08
N ARG A 25 -12.91 -34.41 19.01
CA ARG A 25 -13.78 -33.23 19.10
C ARG A 25 -12.99 -31.97 19.48
N LEU A 26 -12.06 -32.09 20.43
CA LEU A 26 -11.16 -31.00 20.81
C LEU A 26 -10.20 -30.63 19.67
N ALA A 27 -9.66 -31.61 18.95
CA ALA A 27 -8.82 -31.37 17.79
C ALA A 27 -9.57 -30.66 16.66
N ALA A 28 -10.84 -31.02 16.42
CA ALA A 28 -11.70 -30.36 15.44
C ALA A 28 -11.97 -28.90 15.81
N LEU A 29 -12.27 -28.60 17.09
CA LEU A 29 -12.45 -27.22 17.58
C LEU A 29 -11.17 -26.39 17.39
N ILE A 30 -10.01 -26.93 17.77
CA ILE A 30 -8.72 -26.25 17.58
C ILE A 30 -8.44 -25.99 16.08
N ALA A 31 -8.78 -26.94 15.21
CA ALA A 31 -8.64 -26.77 13.76
C ALA A 31 -9.57 -25.70 13.22
N GLU A 32 -10.82 -25.66 13.68
CA GLU A 32 -11.81 -24.64 13.32
C GLU A 32 -11.36 -23.24 13.77
N ASP A 33 -10.86 -23.10 14.99
CA ASP A 33 -10.35 -21.82 15.49
C ASP A 33 -9.11 -21.36 14.73
N LYS A 34 -8.18 -22.28 14.43
CA LYS A 34 -7.01 -21.98 13.57
C LYS A 34 -7.44 -21.54 12.18
N GLU A 35 -8.46 -22.16 11.61
CA GLU A 35 -8.97 -21.79 10.29
C GLU A 35 -9.65 -20.42 10.31
N LYS A 36 -10.43 -20.10 11.35
CA LYS A 36 -10.98 -18.75 11.56
C LYS A 36 -9.89 -17.69 11.67
N GLU A 37 -8.84 -17.96 12.43
CA GLU A 37 -7.69 -17.05 12.54
C GLU A 37 -6.93 -16.90 11.22
N ARG A 38 -6.77 -17.98 10.45
CA ARG A 38 -6.19 -17.92 9.10
C ARG A 38 -7.01 -17.04 8.18
N LEU A 39 -8.33 -17.20 8.15
CA LEU A 39 -9.25 -16.41 7.33
C LEU A 39 -9.25 -14.93 7.73
N LYS A 40 -9.29 -14.63 9.04
CA LYS A 40 -9.14 -13.25 9.55
C LYS A 40 -7.79 -12.64 9.12
N GLY A 41 -6.71 -13.41 9.22
CA GLY A 41 -5.37 -12.99 8.81
C GLY A 41 -5.31 -12.64 7.31
N GLN A 42 -5.91 -13.48 6.47
CA GLN A 42 -6.01 -13.22 5.02
C GLN A 42 -6.83 -11.97 4.71
N LEU A 43 -8.02 -11.83 5.31
CA LEU A 43 -8.87 -10.65 5.11
C LEU A 43 -8.15 -9.35 5.53
N ARG A 44 -7.41 -9.39 6.64
CA ARG A 44 -6.61 -8.25 7.10
C ARG A 44 -5.53 -7.91 6.08
N ASP A 45 -4.78 -8.89 5.58
CA ASP A 45 -3.76 -8.66 4.54
C ASP A 45 -4.35 -8.06 3.26
N THR A 46 -5.51 -8.57 2.81
CA THR A 46 -6.26 -8.01 1.68
C THR A 46 -6.58 -6.54 1.90
N ARG A 47 -7.20 -6.18 3.03
CA ARG A 47 -7.53 -4.77 3.34
C ARG A 47 -6.29 -3.88 3.46
N ARG A 48 -5.17 -4.39 3.99
CA ARG A 48 -3.90 -3.66 4.03
C ARG A 48 -3.42 -3.28 2.64
N ARG A 49 -3.46 -4.25 1.71
CA ARG A 49 -3.05 -4.05 0.32
C ARG A 49 -3.97 -3.06 -0.40
N GLU A 50 -5.28 -3.23 -0.24
CA GLU A 50 -6.29 -2.31 -0.79
C GLU A 50 -6.02 -0.88 -0.33
N TRP A 51 -5.85 -0.67 0.98
CA TRP A 51 -5.62 0.65 1.57
C TRP A 51 -4.31 1.27 1.08
N ALA A 52 -3.21 0.49 1.06
CA ALA A 52 -1.91 0.99 0.62
C ALA A 52 -1.89 1.38 -0.86
N LEU A 53 -2.57 0.63 -1.72
CA LEU A 53 -2.71 0.96 -3.14
C LEU A 53 -3.61 2.17 -3.37
N ALA A 54 -4.64 2.35 -2.54
CA ALA A 54 -5.57 3.47 -2.67
C ALA A 54 -4.90 4.85 -2.55
N LEU A 55 -3.75 4.95 -1.87
CA LEU A 55 -2.97 6.19 -1.80
C LEU A 55 -2.61 6.77 -3.17
N ALA A 56 -2.49 5.93 -4.20
CA ALA A 56 -2.07 6.29 -5.55
C ALA A 56 -3.23 6.53 -6.53
N ASP A 57 -4.49 6.41 -6.11
CA ASP A 57 -5.62 6.27 -7.05
C ASP A 57 -5.82 7.45 -7.99
N ILE A 58 -5.52 8.69 -7.56
CA ILE A 58 -5.54 9.87 -8.44
C ILE A 58 -4.51 9.70 -9.57
N LEU A 59 -3.29 9.28 -9.25
CA LEU A 59 -2.25 9.05 -10.25
C LEU A 59 -2.56 7.81 -11.10
N ALA A 60 -3.15 6.77 -10.53
CA ALA A 60 -3.58 5.60 -11.30
C ALA A 60 -4.66 5.99 -12.33
N LEU A 61 -5.66 6.78 -11.93
CA LEU A 61 -6.70 7.30 -12.81
C LEU A 61 -6.10 8.11 -13.96
N ARG A 62 -5.21 9.07 -13.64
CA ARG A 62 -4.53 9.91 -14.63
C ARG A 62 -3.77 9.12 -15.69
N ASN A 63 -3.19 8.00 -15.29
CA ASN A 63 -2.37 7.15 -16.16
C ASN A 63 -3.15 5.98 -16.77
N GLY A 64 -4.47 5.88 -16.54
CA GLY A 64 -5.30 4.78 -17.04
C GLY A 64 -4.91 3.41 -16.49
N ILE A 65 -4.36 3.37 -15.27
CA ILE A 65 -3.99 2.13 -14.57
C ILE A 65 -5.17 1.65 -13.74
N GLU A 66 -5.45 0.35 -13.77
CA GLU A 66 -6.52 -0.26 -13.00
C GLU A 66 -6.28 -0.14 -11.49
N LYS A 67 -7.30 0.30 -10.76
CA LYS A 67 -7.22 0.61 -9.32
C LYS A 67 -7.62 -0.56 -8.42
N GLN A 68 -8.48 -1.46 -8.90
CA GLN A 68 -9.13 -2.49 -8.08
C GLN A 68 -8.32 -3.79 -7.97
N ASP A 69 -7.36 -4.01 -8.86
CA ASP A 69 -6.49 -5.20 -8.79
C ASP A 69 -5.46 -5.06 -7.66
N LEU A 70 -5.40 -6.06 -6.78
CA LEU A 70 -4.41 -6.17 -5.71
C LEU A 70 -3.11 -6.80 -6.18
N SER A 71 -3.08 -7.32 -7.40
CA SER A 71 -1.84 -7.68 -8.05
C SER A 71 -1.05 -6.41 -8.35
N LEU A 72 0.25 -6.46 -8.05
CA LEU A 72 1.18 -5.46 -8.55
C LEU A 72 1.43 -5.65 -10.05
N LYS A 73 1.15 -6.83 -10.62
CA LYS A 73 1.35 -7.11 -12.05
C LYS A 73 0.28 -6.40 -12.86
N PHE A 74 0.69 -5.67 -13.89
CA PHE A 74 -0.24 -5.07 -14.83
C PHE A 74 -0.46 -5.97 -16.05
N ASN A 75 -1.71 -6.09 -16.47
CA ASN A 75 -2.06 -6.65 -17.78
C ASN A 75 -2.03 -5.52 -18.83
N LEU A 76 -0.84 -5.24 -19.38
CA LEU A 76 -0.62 -4.20 -20.38
C LEU A 76 -0.28 -4.81 -21.73
N ASP A 77 -0.88 -4.26 -22.78
CA ASP A 77 -0.36 -4.46 -24.14
C ASP A 77 1.05 -3.86 -24.28
N HIS A 78 1.78 -4.29 -25.32
CA HIS A 78 3.16 -3.88 -25.55
C HIS A 78 3.31 -2.35 -25.65
N SER A 79 2.37 -1.65 -26.29
CA SER A 79 2.43 -0.20 -26.49
C SER A 79 2.22 0.58 -25.19
N LYS A 80 1.28 0.16 -24.33
CA LYS A 80 1.04 0.74 -23.01
C LYS A 80 2.21 0.47 -22.10
N ARG A 81 2.75 -0.75 -22.14
CA ARG A 81 3.92 -1.12 -21.37
C ARG A 81 5.11 -0.22 -21.72
N LEU A 82 5.46 -0.08 -23.00
CA LEU A 82 6.58 0.77 -23.43
C LEU A 82 6.40 2.23 -22.99
N ARG A 83 5.19 2.80 -23.14
CA ARG A 83 4.89 4.16 -22.67
C ARG A 83 5.06 4.30 -21.16
N LEU A 84 4.59 3.33 -20.39
CA LEU A 84 4.74 3.32 -18.94
C LEU A 84 6.21 3.19 -18.54
N GLU A 85 6.98 2.32 -19.19
CA GLU A 85 8.42 2.17 -18.94
C GLU A 85 9.18 3.49 -19.15
N GLN A 86 8.94 4.18 -20.27
CA GLN A 86 9.54 5.48 -20.55
C GLN A 86 9.15 6.53 -19.51
N GLN A 87 7.86 6.58 -19.15
CA GLN A 87 7.38 7.52 -18.15
C GLN A 87 8.01 7.26 -16.77
N VAL A 88 8.02 6.01 -16.30
CA VAL A 88 8.56 5.66 -14.99
C VAL A 88 10.06 5.94 -14.93
N LYS A 89 10.82 5.67 -16.00
CA LYS A 89 12.24 6.05 -16.07
C LYS A 89 12.45 7.55 -15.88
N ARG A 90 11.69 8.38 -16.60
CA ARG A 90 11.76 9.85 -16.45
C ARG A 90 11.40 10.30 -15.03
N GLU A 91 10.31 9.77 -14.48
CA GLU A 91 9.86 10.09 -13.12
C GLU A 91 10.86 9.66 -12.04
N LEU A 92 11.64 8.60 -12.29
CA LEU A 92 12.71 8.12 -11.41
C LEU A 92 14.07 8.79 -11.67
N GLY A 93 14.19 9.63 -12.71
CA GLY A 93 15.48 10.22 -13.11
C GLY A 93 16.47 9.20 -13.70
N LEU A 94 15.98 8.07 -14.22
CA LEU A 94 16.80 7.02 -14.83
C LEU A 94 17.01 7.28 -16.32
N SER A 95 18.16 6.84 -16.84
CA SER A 95 18.45 6.88 -18.28
C SER A 95 17.44 6.03 -19.07
N GLU A 96 17.00 6.54 -20.24
CA GLU A 96 16.08 5.83 -21.13
C GLU A 96 16.65 4.48 -21.60
N HIS A 97 17.97 4.38 -21.73
CA HIS A 97 18.68 3.19 -22.19
C HIS A 97 19.00 2.18 -21.07
N LEU A 98 18.71 2.49 -19.80
CA LEU A 98 18.96 1.58 -18.69
C LEU A 98 18.02 0.37 -18.76
N THR A 99 18.54 -0.85 -18.81
CA THR A 99 17.77 -2.10 -18.98
C THR A 99 18.36 -3.25 -18.16
N GLY A 100 17.67 -4.39 -18.15
CA GLY A 100 18.15 -5.63 -17.54
C GLY A 100 18.48 -5.50 -16.04
N ASP A 101 19.52 -6.20 -15.60
CA ASP A 101 19.92 -6.26 -14.20
C ASP A 101 20.35 -4.89 -13.64
N ALA A 102 20.98 -4.04 -14.47
CA ALA A 102 21.37 -2.70 -14.06
C ALA A 102 20.15 -1.82 -13.73
N LEU A 103 19.06 -1.96 -14.49
CA LEU A 103 17.79 -1.30 -14.19
C LEU A 103 17.21 -1.81 -12.87
N GLN A 104 17.20 -3.12 -12.65
CA GLN A 104 16.68 -3.72 -11.42
C GLN A 104 17.47 -3.25 -10.19
N GLN A 105 18.81 -3.27 -10.26
CA GLN A 105 19.67 -2.77 -9.18
C GLN A 105 19.43 -1.29 -8.87
N ALA A 106 19.28 -0.45 -9.90
CA ALA A 106 18.98 0.96 -9.71
C ALA A 106 17.62 1.17 -9.03
N VAL A 107 16.59 0.45 -9.47
CA VAL A 107 15.25 0.51 -8.87
C VAL A 107 15.25 -0.01 -7.44
N GLU A 108 15.92 -1.13 -7.15
CA GLU A 108 16.05 -1.64 -5.79
C GLU A 108 16.74 -0.63 -4.87
N ASN A 109 17.80 0.03 -5.35
CA ASN A 109 18.47 1.07 -4.58
C ASN A 109 17.53 2.25 -4.27
N ILE A 110 16.72 2.68 -5.24
CA ILE A 110 15.71 3.73 -5.03
C ILE A 110 14.68 3.26 -3.98
N LEU A 111 14.16 2.05 -4.10
CA LEU A 111 13.17 1.50 -3.17
C LEU A 111 13.73 1.35 -1.74
N ARG A 112 15.02 1.05 -1.57
CA ARG A 112 15.65 1.00 -0.23
C ARG A 112 15.79 2.38 0.41
N HIS A 113 15.85 3.44 -0.41
CA HIS A 113 15.96 4.84 0.05
C HIS A 113 14.64 5.61 -0.03
N TRP A 114 13.51 4.91 -0.22
CA TRP A 114 12.18 5.49 -0.36
C TRP A 114 11.76 6.52 0.72
N PRO A 115 12.24 6.50 1.99
CA PRO A 115 11.81 7.50 2.97
C PRO A 115 12.18 8.93 2.57
N ARG A 116 13.18 9.09 1.70
CA ARG A 116 13.60 10.38 1.11
C ARG A 116 12.67 10.88 -0.01
N GLY A 117 11.61 10.14 -0.31
CA GLY A 117 10.78 10.33 -1.50
C GLY A 117 11.27 9.46 -2.66
N ILE A 118 10.33 9.02 -3.50
CA ILE A 118 10.64 8.33 -4.76
C ILE A 118 10.47 9.30 -5.92
N GLY A 119 11.50 9.40 -6.76
CA GLY A 119 11.48 10.10 -8.02
C GLY A 119 12.34 11.35 -8.07
N ASN A 120 12.36 11.98 -9.24
CA ASN A 120 13.18 13.14 -9.54
C ASN A 120 12.42 14.44 -9.21
N SER A 121 12.41 14.82 -7.93
CA SER A 121 11.84 16.11 -7.49
C SER A 121 12.86 17.25 -7.68
N PRO A 122 12.43 18.48 -8.03
CA PRO A 122 13.32 19.64 -8.10
C PRO A 122 14.04 19.89 -6.79
N SER A 123 15.31 20.30 -6.85
CA SER A 123 16.17 20.46 -5.66
C SER A 123 15.62 21.47 -4.63
N ASN A 124 14.84 22.46 -5.06
CA ASN A 124 14.23 23.46 -4.19
C ASN A 124 12.77 23.14 -3.82
N PHE A 125 12.19 22.01 -4.24
CA PHE A 125 10.78 21.69 -4.02
C PHE A 125 10.40 21.70 -2.54
N TYR A 126 11.13 20.95 -1.72
CA TYR A 126 10.89 20.88 -0.28
C TYR A 126 11.17 22.21 0.42
N GLN A 127 12.18 22.96 -0.06
CA GLN A 127 12.51 24.29 0.47
C GLN A 127 11.38 25.28 0.23
N GLN A 128 10.80 25.29 -0.97
CA GLN A 128 9.66 26.16 -1.31
C GLN A 128 8.45 25.86 -0.41
N LEU A 129 8.11 24.59 -0.23
CA LEU A 129 7.04 24.19 0.67
C LEU A 129 7.35 24.54 2.14
N ALA A 130 8.61 24.42 2.56
CA ALA A 130 9.03 24.85 3.89
C ALA A 130 8.89 26.36 4.10
N PHE A 131 9.32 27.18 3.14
CA PHE A 131 9.15 28.64 3.17
C PHE A 131 7.69 29.07 3.26
N GLN A 132 6.78 28.28 2.71
CA GLN A 132 5.33 28.53 2.76
C GLN A 132 4.65 27.95 4.01
N GLY A 133 5.39 27.28 4.90
CA GLY A 133 4.82 26.58 6.05
C GLY A 133 4.02 25.31 5.69
N GLN A 134 4.24 24.78 4.49
CA GLN A 134 3.48 23.68 3.88
C GLN A 134 4.28 22.38 3.75
N VAL A 135 5.26 22.13 4.63
CA VAL A 135 6.09 20.90 4.60
C VAL A 135 5.24 19.62 4.60
N ARG A 136 4.11 19.64 5.31
CA ARG A 136 3.15 18.53 5.33
C ARG A 136 2.56 18.21 3.94
N ASN A 137 2.36 19.22 3.11
CA ASN A 137 1.88 19.03 1.74
C ASN A 137 2.91 18.25 0.91
N ALA A 138 4.21 18.47 1.16
CA ALA A 138 5.28 17.67 0.53
C ALA A 138 5.17 16.18 0.88
N LEU A 139 4.77 15.86 2.12
CA LEU A 139 4.57 14.48 2.54
C LEU A 139 3.39 13.81 1.81
N ALA A 140 2.30 14.53 1.55
CA ALA A 140 1.18 14.00 0.76
C ALA A 140 1.61 13.70 -0.68
N PHE A 141 2.36 14.64 -1.28
CA PHE A 141 2.96 14.49 -2.59
C PHE A 141 3.86 13.27 -2.69
N ASP A 142 4.77 13.11 -1.73
CA ASP A 142 5.69 11.97 -1.68
C ASP A 142 4.96 10.66 -1.44
N CYS A 143 3.96 10.62 -0.55
CA CYS A 143 3.19 9.41 -0.29
C CYS A 143 2.46 8.94 -1.55
N MET A 144 1.82 9.85 -2.29
CA MET A 144 1.08 9.50 -3.50
C MET A 144 2.00 8.98 -4.60
N ARG A 145 3.12 9.69 -4.83
CA ARG A 145 4.13 9.30 -5.81
C ARG A 145 4.83 8.00 -5.46
N THR A 146 5.18 7.82 -4.18
CA THR A 146 5.79 6.57 -3.69
C THR A 146 4.86 5.40 -3.97
N ALA A 147 3.58 5.50 -3.57
CA ALA A 147 2.62 4.44 -3.82
C ALA A 147 2.46 4.13 -5.33
N PHE A 148 2.33 5.17 -6.16
CA PHE A 148 2.18 5.02 -7.60
C PHE A 148 3.43 4.43 -8.27
N LEU A 149 4.60 5.01 -8.03
CA LEU A 149 5.84 4.59 -8.69
C LEU A 149 6.28 3.20 -8.21
N THR A 150 6.13 2.88 -6.93
CA THR A 150 6.39 1.53 -6.41
C THR A 150 5.47 0.50 -7.07
N ARG A 151 4.17 0.80 -7.23
CA ARG A 151 3.25 -0.07 -7.97
C ARG A 151 3.71 -0.24 -9.42
N CYS A 152 4.13 0.84 -10.07
CA CYS A 152 4.56 0.81 -11.46
C CYS A 152 5.83 -0.01 -11.68
N VAL A 153 6.87 0.18 -10.87
CA VAL A 153 8.11 -0.60 -11.02
C VAL A 153 7.89 -2.09 -10.74
N ALA A 154 7.02 -2.42 -9.78
CA ALA A 154 6.64 -3.81 -9.51
C ALA A 154 5.82 -4.41 -10.68
N GLY A 155 4.87 -3.66 -11.23
CA GLY A 155 4.06 -4.10 -12.38
C GLY A 155 4.85 -4.23 -13.68
N LEU A 156 5.94 -3.49 -13.82
CA LEU A 156 6.91 -3.65 -14.87
C LEU A 156 7.92 -4.78 -14.57
N GLY A 157 7.90 -5.39 -13.39
CA GLY A 157 8.81 -6.48 -13.02
C GLY A 157 10.25 -6.01 -12.82
N TRP A 158 10.45 -4.76 -12.36
CA TRP A 158 11.77 -4.17 -12.14
C TRP A 158 12.28 -4.32 -10.70
N CYS A 159 11.49 -4.92 -9.81
CA CYS A 159 11.89 -5.21 -8.44
C CYS A 159 11.18 -6.45 -7.89
N ASP A 160 11.71 -6.98 -6.79
CA ASP A 160 11.02 -8.00 -5.98
C ASP A 160 9.69 -7.48 -5.42
N ASN A 161 8.67 -8.34 -5.44
CA ASN A 161 7.33 -7.99 -4.97
C ASN A 161 7.28 -7.77 -3.45
N ASN A 162 8.09 -8.49 -2.67
CA ASN A 162 8.09 -8.31 -1.21
C ASN A 162 8.70 -6.96 -0.83
N LEU A 163 9.77 -6.55 -1.52
CA LEU A 163 10.33 -5.21 -1.37
C LEU A 163 9.30 -4.13 -1.72
N ALA A 164 8.59 -4.28 -2.85
CA ALA A 164 7.55 -3.34 -3.23
C ALA A 164 6.42 -3.23 -2.20
N TRP A 165 5.90 -4.37 -1.71
CA TRP A 165 4.87 -4.38 -0.67
C TRP A 165 5.34 -3.77 0.66
N LEU A 166 6.58 -4.05 1.07
CA LEU A 166 7.16 -3.44 2.26
C LEU A 166 7.14 -1.91 2.15
N VAL A 167 7.59 -1.36 1.02
CA VAL A 167 7.56 0.09 0.77
C VAL A 167 6.12 0.62 0.78
N LEU A 168 5.18 -0.07 0.13
CA LEU A 168 3.77 0.33 0.09
C LEU A 168 3.16 0.39 1.50
N PHE A 169 3.40 -0.61 2.34
CA PHE A 169 2.85 -0.64 3.71
C PHE A 169 3.47 0.41 4.63
N LEU A 170 4.79 0.62 4.55
CA LEU A 170 5.45 1.64 5.36
C LEU A 170 5.03 3.06 4.91
N ASN A 171 4.88 3.27 3.60
CA ASN A 171 4.37 4.51 3.05
C ASN A 171 2.91 4.76 3.44
N ALA A 172 2.09 3.71 3.49
CA ALA A 172 0.73 3.76 3.99
C ALA A 172 0.67 4.22 5.46
N GLN A 173 1.53 3.67 6.32
CA GLN A 173 1.61 4.08 7.71
C GLN A 173 2.01 5.56 7.83
N ARG A 174 3.04 5.98 7.08
CA ARG A 174 3.47 7.39 7.02
C ARG A 174 2.32 8.32 6.65
N ALA A 175 1.47 7.93 5.69
CA ALA A 175 0.30 8.72 5.34
C ALA A 175 -0.71 8.77 6.50
N GLN A 176 -1.06 7.63 7.12
CA GLN A 176 -2.00 7.59 8.25
C GLN A 176 -1.57 8.42 9.46
N ASP A 177 -0.26 8.52 9.70
CA ASP A 177 0.29 9.31 10.81
C ASP A 177 0.26 10.82 10.52
N CYS A 178 0.30 11.21 9.25
CA CYS A 178 0.40 12.61 8.84
C CYS A 178 -0.95 13.24 8.48
N PHE A 179 -1.95 12.43 8.10
CA PHE A 179 -3.25 12.91 7.60
C PHE A 179 -4.44 12.26 8.30
N THR A 180 -5.56 12.98 8.29
CA THR A 180 -6.76 12.64 9.10
C THR A 180 -7.93 12.12 8.27
N SER A 181 -7.90 12.33 6.95
CA SER A 181 -8.92 11.88 6.01
C SER A 181 -8.40 11.86 4.57
N TRP A 182 -9.13 11.19 3.67
CA TRP A 182 -8.85 11.26 2.23
C TRP A 182 -8.92 12.69 1.69
N GLN A 183 -9.87 13.51 2.17
CA GLN A 183 -10.00 14.91 1.77
C GLN A 183 -8.76 15.71 2.14
N ASP A 184 -8.32 15.59 3.40
CA ASP A 184 -7.14 16.26 3.94
C ASP A 184 -5.86 15.86 3.19
N TYR A 185 -5.68 14.56 2.95
CA TYR A 185 -4.59 14.04 2.13
C TYR A 185 -4.61 14.55 0.68
N ALA A 186 -5.78 14.58 0.04
CA ALA A 186 -5.94 15.02 -1.34
C ALA A 186 -5.70 16.53 -1.51
N THR A 187 -6.24 17.34 -0.60
CA THR A 187 -5.99 18.80 -0.60
C THR A 187 -4.51 19.09 -0.45
N ALA A 188 -3.84 18.46 0.53
CA ALA A 188 -2.41 18.61 0.73
C ALA A 188 -1.58 18.18 -0.49
N TYR A 189 -1.99 17.10 -1.17
CA TYR A 189 -1.38 16.66 -2.42
C TYR A 189 -1.52 17.70 -3.53
N VAL A 190 -2.73 18.24 -3.76
CA VAL A 190 -3.00 19.23 -4.81
C VAL A 190 -2.16 20.49 -4.59
N ASP A 191 -2.09 20.97 -3.35
CA ASP A 191 -1.31 22.16 -3.00
C ASP A 191 0.19 21.96 -3.32
N ALA A 192 0.78 20.85 -2.86
CA ALA A 192 2.18 20.55 -3.16
C ALA A 192 2.42 20.31 -4.65
N ARG A 193 1.47 19.68 -5.34
CA ARG A 193 1.55 19.44 -6.78
C ARG A 193 1.58 20.75 -7.56
N GLN A 194 0.82 21.76 -7.12
CA GLN A 194 0.86 23.10 -7.73
C GLN A 194 2.25 23.72 -7.66
N VAL A 195 2.92 23.63 -6.50
CA VAL A 195 4.31 24.10 -6.35
C VAL A 195 5.25 23.34 -7.30
N TRP A 196 5.11 22.02 -7.38
CA TRP A 196 5.91 21.19 -8.29
C TRP A 196 5.73 21.59 -9.76
N LEU A 197 4.49 21.87 -10.18
CA LEU A 197 4.15 22.29 -11.55
C LEU A 197 4.76 23.65 -11.90
N THR A 198 4.67 24.60 -10.96
CA THR A 198 5.31 25.92 -11.10
C THR A 198 6.82 25.80 -11.26
N LEU A 199 7.48 24.97 -10.44
CA LEU A 199 8.93 24.75 -10.53
C LEU A 199 9.37 24.12 -11.86
N HIS A 200 8.49 23.35 -12.51
CA HIS A 200 8.74 22.78 -13.85
C HIS A 200 8.31 23.70 -14.99
N ASN A 201 7.83 24.91 -14.72
CA ASN A 201 7.24 25.81 -15.72
C ASN A 201 6.15 25.12 -16.56
N THR A 202 5.33 24.29 -15.92
CA THR A 202 4.28 23.54 -16.63
C THR A 202 3.21 24.50 -17.15
N PRO A 203 2.77 24.39 -18.42
CA PRO A 203 1.77 25.30 -18.99
C PRO A 203 0.46 25.31 -18.18
N PRO A 204 -0.20 26.47 -17.99
CA PRO A 204 -1.44 26.58 -17.24
C PRO A 204 -2.58 25.68 -17.74
N ALA A 205 -2.64 25.44 -19.06
CA ALA A 205 -3.61 24.51 -19.68
C ALA A 205 -3.49 23.07 -19.16
N ILE A 206 -2.32 22.71 -18.61
CA ILE A 206 -2.04 21.41 -18.00
C ILE A 206 -2.12 21.51 -16.46
N ALA A 207 -1.71 22.63 -15.89
CA ALA A 207 -1.49 22.82 -14.45
C ALA A 207 -2.76 22.96 -13.57
N GLY A 208 -3.97 22.81 -14.12
CA GLY A 208 -5.23 22.86 -13.34
C GLY A 208 -5.96 21.52 -13.22
N ARG A 209 -5.46 20.46 -13.86
CA ARG A 209 -6.17 19.16 -13.92
C ARG A 209 -6.19 18.44 -12.58
N ASP A 210 -5.16 18.61 -11.75
CA ASP A 210 -5.00 17.87 -10.50
C ASP A 210 -6.13 18.16 -9.49
N LEU A 211 -6.55 19.41 -9.34
CA LEU A 211 -7.67 19.78 -8.47
C LEU A 211 -8.98 19.15 -8.95
N HIS A 212 -9.22 19.17 -10.26
CA HIS A 212 -10.41 18.58 -10.86
C HIS A 212 -10.44 17.05 -10.65
N GLU A 213 -9.33 16.37 -10.96
CA GLU A 213 -9.19 14.92 -10.77
C GLU A 213 -9.36 14.51 -9.30
N ALA A 214 -8.74 15.23 -8.37
CA ALA A 214 -8.88 14.97 -6.93
C ALA A 214 -10.32 15.16 -6.47
N THR A 215 -10.96 16.27 -6.86
CA THR A 215 -12.34 16.59 -6.49
C THR A 215 -13.31 15.55 -7.04
N GLN A 216 -13.16 15.18 -8.32
CA GLN A 216 -13.97 14.13 -8.94
C GLN A 216 -13.80 12.80 -8.23
N TYR A 217 -12.56 12.42 -7.88
CA TYR A 217 -12.32 11.14 -7.25
C TYR A 217 -12.85 11.07 -5.80
N LEU A 218 -12.80 12.17 -5.06
CA LEU A 218 -13.43 12.30 -3.74
C LEU A 218 -14.96 12.14 -3.79
N GLN A 219 -15.58 12.51 -4.92
CA GLN A 219 -17.03 12.39 -5.14
C GLN A 219 -17.45 11.06 -5.78
N ASP A 220 -16.50 10.26 -6.28
CA ASP A 220 -16.76 8.96 -6.91
C ASP A 220 -17.25 7.94 -5.88
N LEU A 221 -18.55 7.63 -5.91
CA LEU A 221 -19.18 6.67 -5.01
C LEU A 221 -18.65 5.24 -5.19
N THR A 222 -18.04 4.94 -6.34
CA THR A 222 -17.47 3.63 -6.66
C THR A 222 -15.96 3.56 -6.36
N GLY A 223 -15.35 4.70 -6.02
CA GLY A 223 -13.94 4.84 -5.72
C GLY A 223 -13.52 4.15 -4.41
N ASN A 224 -12.26 3.76 -4.34
CA ASN A 224 -11.68 3.08 -3.18
C ASN A 224 -11.72 3.98 -1.93
N TRP A 225 -11.55 5.29 -2.10
CA TRP A 225 -11.59 6.26 -0.98
C TRP A 225 -12.97 6.32 -0.31
N ARG A 226 -14.04 6.05 -1.06
CA ARG A 226 -15.39 5.95 -0.51
C ARG A 226 -15.63 4.59 0.15
N LYS A 227 -15.15 3.51 -0.47
CA LYS A 227 -15.29 2.12 0.03
C LYS A 227 -14.45 1.82 1.26
N MET A 228 -13.35 2.55 1.44
CA MET A 228 -12.41 2.39 2.56
C MET A 228 -12.22 3.72 3.27
N PRO A 229 -13.11 4.10 4.20
CA PRO A 229 -12.95 5.32 4.96
C PRO A 229 -11.63 5.35 5.72
N TRP A 230 -10.95 6.51 5.71
CA TRP A 230 -9.60 6.69 6.24
C TRP A 230 -9.41 6.14 7.66
N ASN A 231 -10.40 6.35 8.53
CA ASN A 231 -10.34 6.01 9.95
C ASN A 231 -10.90 4.63 10.31
N GLU A 232 -11.49 3.90 9.36
CA GLU A 232 -12.06 2.57 9.61
C GLU A 232 -11.04 1.43 9.50
N PHE A 233 -9.82 1.74 9.06
CA PHE A 233 -8.76 0.76 8.91
C PHE A 233 -7.41 1.38 9.24
N LYS A 234 -6.65 0.76 10.14
CA LYS A 234 -5.27 1.12 10.42
C LYS A 234 -4.34 0.09 9.79
N ILE A 235 -3.32 0.56 9.08
CA ILE A 235 -2.41 -0.32 8.36
C ILE A 235 -1.62 -1.21 9.33
N PHE A 236 -1.18 -0.64 10.44
CA PHE A 236 -0.65 -1.35 11.59
C PHE A 236 -1.47 -0.99 12.83
N GLU A 237 -2.06 -2.02 13.47
CA GLU A 237 -2.57 -1.90 14.83
C GLU A 237 -1.58 -2.65 15.73
N PRO A 238 -1.11 -2.05 16.84
CA PRO A 238 -0.43 -2.82 17.87
C PRO A 238 -1.41 -3.86 18.41
N ASN A 239 -1.00 -5.13 18.40
CA ASN A 239 -1.76 -6.23 18.97
C ASN A 239 -1.95 -6.05 20.48
#